data_AF-A0A7Y4U077-F1
#
_entry.id   AF-A0A7Y4U077-F1
#
_cell.length_a   1.000
_cell.length_b   1.000
_cell.length_c   1.000
_cell.angle_alpha   90.00
_cell.angle_beta   90.00
_cell.angle_gamma   90.00
#
_symmetry.space_group_name_H-M   'P 1'
#
loop_
_entity.id
_entity.type
_entity.pdbx_description
1 polymer ?
#
loop_
_entity_poly.entity_id
_entity_poly.type
_entity_poly.pdbx_seq_one_letter_code
_entity_poly.pdbx_strand_id
1 'polypeptide(L)'
;MNCSFVAPEKTADPRFRTWKKRSTFDHDKAAPSRVHQAPVVSQEAGNLATQRLLRSKEPSAAEDKAEPSVEHDGDAIGVTSQRVQESEGEEDYVGEVLGTFQEPACNAFHAASACNPSNGNYEIQSIDDPCCSKGCTRKHEEQHAFDLGICCWMLNDNIQNRLGNRDDLIKKYNAWLAAGARNWSECNAYGVSVQCAKEESKAKNCDQNDSQCCRELKFYLSEMGKQQRAYCEIAPKTRPSCPFTPSRGPTP
;
A
#
# COMPACT_ATOMS: atom_id res chain seq x y z
N MET A 1 4.73 -17.49 10.81
CA MET A 1 5.09 -16.28 11.59
C MET A 1 3.82 -15.47 11.75
N ASN A 2 3.33 -15.30 12.99
CA ASN A 2 2.06 -14.61 13.26
C ASN A 2 2.31 -13.10 13.37
N CYS A 3 1.82 -12.32 12.39
CA CYS A 3 1.63 -10.89 12.59
C CYS A 3 0.44 -10.72 13.55
N SER A 4 0.73 -10.58 14.84
CA SER A 4 -0.29 -10.31 15.84
C SER A 4 -0.86 -8.91 15.60
N PHE A 5 -2.08 -8.85 15.05
CA PHE A 5 -2.91 -7.65 15.08
C PHE A 5 -3.18 -7.29 16.55
N VAL A 6 -2.53 -6.24 17.05
CA VAL A 6 -2.92 -5.62 18.31
C VAL A 6 -4.15 -4.78 18.00
N ALA A 7 -5.33 -5.32 18.29
CA ALA A 7 -6.56 -4.53 18.29
C ALA A 7 -6.41 -3.40 19.32
N PRO A 8 -6.77 -2.14 19.00
CA PRO A 8 -6.75 -1.08 19.99
C PRO A 8 -7.71 -1.41 21.14
N GLU A 9 -7.23 -1.30 22.37
CA GLU A 9 -8.06 -1.36 23.57
C GLU A 9 -9.17 -0.30 23.44
N LYS A 10 -10.42 -0.78 23.36
CA LYS A 10 -11.60 0.07 23.41
C LYS A 10 -11.70 0.64 24.82
N THR A 11 -11.22 1.86 25.02
CA THR A 11 -11.66 2.69 26.14
C THR A 11 -13.12 3.03 25.92
N ALA A 12 -13.98 2.32 26.65
CA ALA A 12 -15.42 2.53 26.61
C ALA A 12 -15.75 3.92 27.19
N ASP A 13 -16.32 4.80 26.36
CA ASP A 13 -17.01 6.01 26.82
C ASP A 13 -18.25 5.58 27.63
N PRO A 14 -18.40 5.99 28.90
CA PRO A 14 -19.52 5.58 29.76
C PRO A 14 -20.88 6.20 29.36
N ARG A 15 -21.00 6.93 28.24
CA ARG A 15 -22.22 7.68 27.91
C ARG A 15 -23.25 6.97 27.02
N PHE A 16 -23.03 5.76 26.54
CA PHE A 16 -24.06 5.03 25.79
C PHE A 16 -24.71 3.91 26.61
N ARG A 17 -25.77 4.29 27.34
CA ARG A 17 -26.69 3.37 28.00
C ARG A 17 -27.68 2.76 27.00
N THR A 18 -27.77 1.43 27.11
CA THR A 18 -28.95 0.57 26.90
C THR A 18 -29.54 0.42 25.50
N TRP A 19 -29.11 -0.62 24.78
CA TRP A 19 -30.03 -1.52 24.08
C TRP A 19 -29.69 -2.98 24.42
N LYS A 20 -30.61 -3.59 25.16
CA LYS A 20 -30.56 -4.94 25.69
C LYS A 20 -31.31 -5.84 24.71
N LYS A 21 -30.63 -6.66 23.91
CA LYS A 21 -31.23 -7.88 23.34
C LYS A 21 -30.29 -9.06 23.51
N ARG A 22 -30.90 -10.07 24.12
CA ARG A 22 -30.41 -11.33 24.62
C ARG A 22 -30.31 -12.29 23.43
N SER A 23 -29.14 -12.89 23.21
CA SER A 23 -28.97 -14.07 22.36
C SER A 23 -27.88 -14.93 22.98
N THR A 24 -28.31 -15.94 23.73
CA THR A 24 -27.47 -17.02 24.22
C THR A 24 -27.23 -17.98 23.05
N PHE A 25 -26.00 -18.05 22.57
CA PHE A 25 -25.59 -19.08 21.63
C PHE A 25 -24.50 -19.90 22.32
N ASP A 26 -24.87 -21.13 22.68
CA ASP A 26 -23.96 -22.14 23.20
C ASP A 26 -22.93 -22.51 22.12
N HIS A 27 -21.65 -22.55 22.49
CA HIS A 27 -20.60 -23.16 21.69
C HIS A 27 -20.04 -24.35 22.45
N ASP A 28 -20.43 -25.51 21.97
CA ASP A 28 -19.90 -26.80 22.36
C ASP A 28 -18.40 -26.90 22.03
N LYS A 29 -17.73 -27.53 22.99
CA LYS A 29 -16.32 -27.90 22.99
C LYS A 29 -16.03 -28.94 21.91
N ALA A 30 -14.98 -28.73 21.13
CA ALA A 30 -14.26 -29.81 20.45
C ALA A 30 -12.75 -29.53 20.47
N ALA A 31 -12.00 -30.55 20.90
CA ALA A 31 -10.57 -30.54 21.17
C ALA A 31 -9.69 -30.52 19.91
N PRO A 32 -8.43 -30.03 20.00
CA PRO A 32 -7.45 -30.20 18.93
C PRO A 32 -6.76 -31.57 19.00
N SER A 33 -6.68 -32.22 17.84
CA SER A 33 -5.99 -33.50 17.63
C SER A 33 -4.66 -33.29 16.89
N ARG A 34 -3.60 -33.87 17.46
CA ARG A 34 -2.31 -34.31 16.89
C ARG A 34 -1.55 -33.44 15.87
N VAL A 35 -0.40 -32.94 16.34
CA VAL A 35 0.75 -32.51 15.52
C VAL A 35 1.60 -33.75 15.21
N HIS A 36 1.78 -34.06 13.93
CA HIS A 36 2.86 -34.92 13.44
C HIS A 36 4.05 -34.06 13.01
N GLN A 37 5.22 -34.37 13.59
CA GLN A 37 6.53 -33.86 13.20
C GLN A 37 6.99 -34.50 11.88
N ALA A 38 7.69 -33.73 11.05
CA ALA A 38 8.57 -34.24 10.00
C ALA A 38 9.71 -33.22 9.72
N PRO A 39 10.84 -33.67 9.17
CA PRO A 39 12.17 -33.23 9.59
C PRO A 39 12.82 -32.12 8.76
N VAL A 40 13.84 -31.56 9.41
CA VAL A 40 14.89 -30.65 8.91
C VAL A 40 15.65 -31.28 7.74
N VAL A 41 15.80 -30.54 6.64
CA VAL A 41 16.83 -30.79 5.62
C VAL A 41 17.61 -29.50 5.37
N SER A 42 18.92 -29.62 5.55
CA SER A 42 19.97 -28.63 5.37
C SER A 42 20.65 -28.87 4.02
N GLN A 43 20.89 -27.83 3.24
CA GLN A 43 21.83 -27.78 2.09
C GLN A 43 22.19 -26.29 1.92
N GLU A 44 23.36 -25.87 2.40
CA GLU A 44 24.66 -25.87 1.74
C GLU A 44 24.88 -24.72 0.74
N ALA A 45 26.07 -24.16 0.87
CA ALA A 45 26.55 -22.96 0.24
C ALA A 45 27.00 -23.18 -1.21
N GLY A 46 26.91 -22.13 -2.02
CA GLY A 46 27.48 -22.07 -3.36
C GLY A 46 27.90 -20.65 -3.70
N ASN A 47 29.14 -20.29 -3.34
CA ASN A 47 29.88 -19.20 -3.96
C ASN A 47 30.08 -19.50 -5.44
N LEU A 48 29.89 -18.53 -6.34
CA LEU A 48 30.83 -18.35 -7.45
C LEU A 48 30.75 -16.94 -8.03
N ALA A 49 31.88 -16.24 -7.94
CA ALA A 49 32.17 -15.00 -8.61
C ALA A 49 32.28 -15.20 -10.13
N THR A 50 31.88 -14.21 -10.91
CA THR A 50 32.42 -13.99 -12.26
C THR A 50 32.47 -12.49 -12.55
N GLN A 51 33.70 -12.00 -12.75
CA GLN A 51 34.02 -10.72 -13.37
C GLN A 51 33.93 -10.85 -14.90
N ARG A 52 33.46 -9.81 -15.59
CA ARG A 52 34.11 -9.20 -16.77
C ARG A 52 33.27 -8.01 -17.23
N LEU A 53 33.86 -6.81 -17.19
CA LEU A 53 34.36 -6.07 -18.35
C LEU A 53 33.32 -5.87 -19.44
N LEU A 54 32.98 -4.60 -19.66
CA LEU A 54 32.92 -3.83 -20.91
C LEU A 54 32.13 -2.54 -20.54
N ARG A 55 32.32 -1.34 -21.07
CA ARG A 55 33.34 -0.66 -21.86
C ARG A 55 32.73 0.74 -22.00
N SER A 56 33.54 1.77 -21.77
CA SER A 56 33.16 3.18 -21.79
C SER A 56 32.46 3.60 -23.09
N LYS A 57 31.43 4.44 -23.00
CA LYS A 57 30.98 5.29 -24.10
C LYS A 57 30.56 6.66 -23.55
N GLU A 58 31.44 7.63 -23.75
CA GLU A 58 31.19 9.05 -23.54
C GLU A 58 30.17 9.57 -24.57
N PRO A 59 29.21 10.41 -24.17
CA PRO A 59 28.51 11.27 -25.11
C PRO A 59 29.15 12.67 -25.18
N SER A 60 29.39 13.05 -26.43
CA SER A 60 29.81 14.36 -26.93
C SER A 60 28.88 15.47 -26.47
N ALA A 61 29.49 16.58 -26.03
CA ALA A 61 28.83 17.86 -25.82
C ALA A 61 28.25 18.40 -27.14
N ALA A 62 27.00 18.83 -27.09
CA ALA A 62 26.39 19.72 -28.07
C ALA A 62 25.92 20.97 -27.32
N GLU A 63 26.44 22.11 -27.76
CA GLU A 63 26.07 23.45 -27.31
C GLU A 63 24.67 23.79 -27.84
N ASP A 64 23.72 24.06 -26.95
CA ASP A 64 22.42 24.62 -27.30
C ASP A 64 22.29 26.06 -26.80
N LYS A 65 21.80 26.91 -27.71
CA LYS A 65 21.66 28.35 -27.55
C LYS A 65 20.46 28.66 -26.65
N ALA A 66 20.69 29.51 -25.66
CA ALA A 66 19.66 30.02 -24.77
C ALA A 66 18.74 31.01 -25.49
N GLU A 67 17.43 30.71 -25.51
CA GLU A 67 16.36 31.69 -25.71
C GLU A 67 15.79 32.12 -24.34
N PRO A 68 15.30 33.37 -24.21
CA PRO A 68 14.86 33.93 -22.93
C PRO A 68 13.52 33.36 -22.46
N SER A 69 13.54 32.66 -21.33
CA SER A 69 12.36 32.15 -20.63
C SER A 69 11.56 33.30 -20.00
N VAL A 70 10.28 33.39 -20.38
CA VAL A 70 9.26 34.18 -19.69
C VAL A 70 8.89 33.44 -18.41
N GLU A 71 9.18 34.03 -17.25
CA GLU A 71 8.79 33.51 -15.94
C GLU A 71 7.26 33.52 -15.82
N HIS A 72 6.65 32.35 -15.91
CA HIS A 72 5.32 32.09 -15.38
C HIS A 72 5.50 31.35 -14.06
N ASP A 73 5.17 32.03 -12.96
CA ASP A 73 4.97 31.45 -11.63
C ASP A 73 3.77 30.48 -11.69
N GLY A 74 3.98 29.33 -12.32
CA GLY A 74 3.12 28.17 -12.16
C GLY A 74 3.47 27.51 -10.85
N ASP A 75 2.56 27.56 -9.87
CA ASP A 75 2.56 26.71 -8.68
C ASP A 75 2.68 25.24 -9.13
N ALA A 76 3.91 24.76 -9.27
CA ALA A 76 4.19 23.37 -9.53
C ALA A 76 3.73 22.62 -8.29
N ILE A 77 2.57 21.95 -8.40
CA ILE A 77 2.07 21.03 -7.38
C ILE A 77 3.12 19.94 -7.26
N GLY A 78 4.03 20.09 -6.30
CA GLY A 78 5.04 19.09 -5.95
C GLY A 78 4.33 17.87 -5.38
N VAL A 79 3.85 16.99 -6.24
CA VAL A 79 3.24 15.72 -5.86
C VAL A 79 4.35 14.82 -5.30
N THR A 80 4.17 14.34 -4.08
CA THR A 80 5.22 13.70 -3.28
C THR A 80 5.55 12.25 -3.65
N SER A 81 4.99 11.68 -4.72
CA SER A 81 5.33 10.31 -5.12
C SER A 81 4.83 9.96 -6.53
N GLN A 82 5.75 9.76 -7.48
CA GLN A 82 5.46 8.86 -8.60
C GLN A 82 5.61 7.42 -8.07
N ARG A 83 4.51 6.67 -7.96
CA ARG A 83 4.58 5.20 -7.87
C ARG A 83 5.00 4.71 -9.26
N VAL A 84 6.22 4.18 -9.39
CA VAL A 84 6.66 3.51 -10.62
C VAL A 84 5.89 2.19 -10.71
N GLN A 85 5.08 2.02 -11.76
CA GLN A 85 4.48 0.74 -12.09
C GLN A 85 5.54 -0.15 -12.74
N GLU A 86 6.02 -1.16 -12.03
CA GLU A 86 6.75 -2.29 -12.61
C GLU A 86 5.75 -3.41 -12.88
N SER A 87 5.20 -3.46 -14.09
CA SER A 87 4.58 -4.68 -14.62
C SER A 87 5.04 -4.86 -16.06
N GLU A 88 6.27 -5.34 -16.22
CA GLU A 88 6.70 -5.91 -17.49
C GLU A 88 5.99 -7.27 -17.62
N GLY A 89 5.01 -7.36 -18.53
CA GLY A 89 4.33 -8.61 -18.81
C GLY A 89 5.31 -9.61 -19.40
N GLU A 90 5.42 -10.78 -18.76
CA GLU A 90 6.25 -11.89 -19.25
C GLU A 90 5.51 -12.57 -20.42
N GLU A 91 6.05 -12.47 -21.63
CA GLU A 91 5.51 -13.17 -22.80
C GLU A 91 5.83 -14.67 -22.70
N ASP A 92 4.86 -15.47 -22.26
CA ASP A 92 5.03 -16.92 -22.11
C ASP A 92 4.68 -17.65 -23.42
N TYR A 93 5.68 -18.24 -24.08
CA TYR A 93 5.50 -19.02 -25.32
C TYR A 93 5.26 -20.50 -24.99
N VAL A 94 4.08 -21.03 -25.32
CA VAL A 94 3.78 -22.48 -25.22
C VAL A 94 3.84 -23.11 -26.62
N GLY A 95 4.99 -23.68 -26.97
CA GLY A 95 5.15 -24.54 -28.15
C GLY A 95 4.87 -23.87 -29.49
N GLU A 96 5.66 -22.85 -29.84
CA GLU A 96 5.58 -22.05 -31.10
C GLU A 96 4.26 -21.29 -31.34
N VAL A 97 3.24 -21.49 -30.49
CA VAL A 97 1.97 -20.76 -30.56
C VAL A 97 2.05 -19.59 -29.59
N LEU A 98 1.88 -18.38 -30.13
CA LEU A 98 1.65 -17.18 -29.33
C LEU A 98 0.28 -17.31 -28.66
N GLY A 99 0.28 -17.85 -27.44
CA GLY A 99 -0.91 -17.92 -26.61
C GLY A 99 -1.24 -16.52 -26.12
N THR A 100 -2.22 -15.86 -26.74
CA THR A 100 -2.84 -14.70 -26.11
C THR A 100 -3.72 -15.22 -24.98
N PHE A 101 -3.11 -15.44 -23.82
CA PHE A 101 -3.89 -15.60 -22.60
C PHE A 101 -4.65 -14.29 -22.44
N GLN A 102 -5.96 -14.36 -22.69
CA GLN A 102 -6.86 -13.27 -22.38
C GLN A 102 -6.92 -13.22 -20.86
N GLU A 103 -5.94 -12.56 -20.25
CA GLU A 103 -6.00 -12.19 -18.84
C GLU A 103 -7.37 -11.56 -18.59
N PRO A 104 -8.00 -11.79 -17.42
CA PRO A 104 -9.26 -11.13 -17.11
C PRO A 104 -9.08 -9.65 -17.43
N ALA A 105 -10.00 -9.09 -18.24
CA ALA A 105 -9.87 -7.80 -18.95
C ALA A 105 -9.82 -6.56 -18.05
N CYS A 106 -9.37 -6.75 -16.81
CA CYS A 106 -9.52 -5.87 -15.71
C CYS A 106 -8.21 -5.82 -14.92
N ASN A 107 -7.39 -4.82 -15.24
CA ASN A 107 -6.13 -4.54 -14.57
C ASN A 107 -6.45 -3.92 -13.20
N ALA A 108 -6.55 -4.75 -12.16
CA ALA A 108 -7.07 -4.38 -10.84
C ALA A 108 -6.10 -3.54 -9.96
N PHE A 109 -5.28 -2.66 -10.56
CA PHE A 109 -4.12 -2.07 -9.87
C PHE A 109 -3.93 -0.56 -10.09
N HIS A 110 -4.96 0.14 -10.57
CA HIS A 110 -4.87 1.57 -10.84
C HIS A 110 -5.60 2.37 -9.74
N ALA A 111 -4.88 2.65 -8.66
CA ALA A 111 -5.30 3.61 -7.66
C ALA A 111 -4.11 4.41 -7.14
N ALA A 112 -4.36 5.67 -6.83
CA ALA A 112 -3.36 6.59 -6.33
C ALA A 112 -3.92 7.43 -5.20
N SER A 113 -3.15 7.57 -4.14
CA SER A 113 -3.40 8.52 -3.07
C SER A 113 -2.09 9.19 -2.67
N ALA A 114 -2.17 10.46 -2.28
CA ALA A 114 -1.00 11.25 -1.92
C ALA A 114 -1.35 12.32 -0.89
N CYS A 115 -0.32 12.76 -0.15
CA CYS A 115 -0.43 13.93 0.69
C CYS A 115 -0.48 15.19 -0.18
N ASN A 116 -1.45 16.07 0.08
CA ASN A 116 -1.52 17.40 -0.47
C ASN A 116 -0.94 18.41 0.54
N PRO A 117 0.33 18.85 0.37
CA PRO A 117 0.99 19.71 1.35
C PRO A 117 0.36 21.11 1.44
N SER A 118 -0.47 21.51 0.48
CA SER A 118 -1.11 22.83 0.46
C SER A 118 -2.33 22.90 1.39
N ASN A 119 -3.04 21.80 1.62
CA ASN A 119 -4.21 21.76 2.51
C ASN A 119 -4.10 20.76 3.68
N GLY A 120 -3.06 19.91 3.70
CA GLY A 120 -2.82 18.93 4.77
C GLY A 120 -3.68 17.68 4.69
N ASN A 121 -4.47 17.51 3.63
CA ASN A 121 -5.28 16.32 3.41
C ASN A 121 -4.47 15.25 2.69
N TYR A 122 -4.68 13.99 3.08
CA TYR A 122 -4.23 12.85 2.31
C TYR A 122 -5.37 12.42 1.39
N GLU A 123 -5.22 12.66 0.09
CA GLU A 123 -6.29 12.61 -0.90
C GLU A 123 -6.15 11.39 -1.78
N ILE A 124 -7.28 10.73 -2.05
CA ILE A 124 -7.37 9.70 -3.09
C ILE A 124 -7.50 10.43 -4.43
N GLN A 125 -6.45 10.35 -5.25
CA GLN A 125 -6.35 11.06 -6.53
C GLN A 125 -7.15 10.36 -7.62
N SER A 126 -7.07 9.02 -7.68
CA SER A 126 -7.85 8.23 -8.63
C SER A 126 -8.13 6.81 -8.12
N ILE A 127 -9.23 6.25 -8.60
CA ILE A 127 -9.58 4.83 -8.46
C ILE A 127 -10.10 4.40 -9.84
N ASP A 128 -9.16 3.99 -10.69
CA ASP A 128 -9.37 3.62 -12.09
C ASP A 128 -9.49 2.09 -12.22
N ASP A 129 -10.15 1.47 -11.25
CA ASP A 129 -10.44 0.04 -11.20
C ASP A 129 -11.87 -0.20 -11.72
N PRO A 130 -12.07 -0.78 -12.93
CA PRO A 130 -13.38 -1.14 -13.43
C PRO A 130 -13.85 -2.52 -12.91
N CYS A 131 -13.06 -3.21 -12.10
CA CYS A 131 -13.27 -4.61 -11.72
C CYS A 131 -14.28 -4.75 -10.60
N CYS A 132 -14.65 -6.01 -10.34
CA CYS A 132 -15.46 -6.34 -9.18
C CYS A 132 -14.78 -5.93 -7.85
N SER A 133 -13.44 -5.82 -7.82
CA SER A 133 -12.63 -5.42 -6.67
C SER A 133 -12.59 -3.92 -6.38
N LYS A 134 -13.22 -3.06 -7.18
CA LYS A 134 -13.17 -1.59 -7.02
C LYS A 134 -13.48 -1.12 -5.60
N GLY A 135 -14.44 -1.74 -4.93
CA GLY A 135 -14.80 -1.44 -3.55
C GLY A 135 -13.65 -1.70 -2.57
N CYS A 136 -12.91 -2.79 -2.77
CA CYS A 136 -11.73 -3.13 -1.98
C CYS A 136 -10.54 -2.22 -2.29
N THR A 137 -10.33 -1.86 -3.55
CA THR A 137 -9.30 -0.88 -3.96
C THR A 137 -9.55 0.49 -3.32
N ARG A 138 -10.81 0.94 -3.21
CA ARG A 138 -11.13 2.17 -2.46
C ARG A 138 -10.72 2.07 -0.99
N LYS A 139 -11.09 0.98 -0.31
CA LYS A 139 -10.77 0.78 1.11
C LYS A 139 -9.26 0.71 1.37
N HIS A 140 -8.49 0.21 0.40
CA HIS A 140 -7.02 0.23 0.43
C HIS A 140 -6.50 1.68 0.51
N GLU A 141 -6.94 2.54 -0.40
CA GLU A 141 -6.51 3.95 -0.42
C GLU A 141 -7.03 4.74 0.79
N GLU A 142 -8.23 4.42 1.29
CA GLU A 142 -8.75 4.98 2.55
C GLU A 142 -7.85 4.60 3.75
N GLN A 143 -7.28 3.39 3.76
CA GLN A 143 -6.33 2.98 4.78
C GLN A 143 -5.04 3.81 4.73
N HIS A 144 -4.51 4.14 3.55
CA HIS A 144 -3.38 5.08 3.44
C HIS A 144 -3.73 6.46 4.00
N ALA A 145 -4.92 6.98 3.66
CA ALA A 145 -5.36 8.26 4.17
C ALA A 145 -5.48 8.27 5.70
N PHE A 146 -5.98 7.19 6.30
CA PHE A 146 -6.00 7.01 7.75
C PHE A 146 -4.59 6.93 8.35
N ASP A 147 -3.71 6.12 7.77
CA ASP A 147 -2.37 5.84 8.29
C ASP A 147 -1.41 7.03 8.17
N LEU A 148 -1.54 7.83 7.12
CA LEU A 148 -0.60 8.91 6.79
C LEU A 148 -1.20 10.31 6.99
N GLY A 149 -2.53 10.42 7.12
CA GLY A 149 -3.26 11.69 7.16
C GLY A 149 -2.81 12.64 8.26
N ILE A 150 -2.59 12.14 9.49
CA ILE A 150 -2.11 12.98 10.61
C ILE A 150 -0.76 13.62 10.28
N CYS A 151 0.17 12.88 9.67
CA CYS A 151 1.49 13.42 9.35
C CYS A 151 1.44 14.40 8.17
N CYS A 152 0.54 14.16 7.20
CA CYS A 152 0.27 15.12 6.12
C CYS A 152 -0.29 16.43 6.65
N TRP A 153 -1.21 16.37 7.62
CA TRP A 153 -1.73 17.56 8.31
C TRP A 153 -0.61 18.31 9.04
N MET A 154 0.25 17.62 9.79
CA MET A 154 1.38 18.26 10.47
C MET A 154 2.38 18.90 9.49
N LEU A 155 2.63 18.27 8.33
CA LEU A 155 3.43 18.87 7.26
C LEU A 155 2.84 20.20 6.81
N ASN A 156 1.54 20.23 6.50
CA ASN A 156 0.86 21.47 6.10
C ASN A 156 0.92 22.52 7.21
N ASP A 157 0.65 22.15 8.45
CA ASP A 157 0.74 23.06 9.60
C ASP A 157 2.14 23.69 9.71
N ASN A 158 3.20 22.91 9.51
CA ASN A 158 4.57 23.44 9.52
C ASN A 158 4.85 24.39 8.35
N ILE A 159 4.30 24.11 7.16
CA ILE A 159 4.37 24.98 5.98
C ILE A 159 3.63 26.30 6.23
N GLN A 160 2.38 26.24 6.70
CA GLN A 160 1.55 27.42 6.94
C GLN A 160 2.12 28.34 8.02
N ASN A 161 2.72 27.76 9.06
CA ASN A 161 3.34 28.52 10.15
C ASN A 161 4.83 28.87 9.89
N ARG A 162 5.34 28.63 8.68
CA ARG A 162 6.72 28.96 8.26
C ARG A 162 7.79 28.43 9.22
N LEU A 163 7.60 27.21 9.74
CA LEU A 163 8.55 26.54 10.63
C LEU A 163 9.77 25.96 9.88
N GLY A 164 9.91 26.29 8.60
CA GLY A 164 11.00 25.89 7.73
C GLY A 164 10.73 26.32 6.28
N ASN A 165 11.70 26.08 5.41
CA ASN A 165 11.50 26.19 3.96
C ASN A 165 10.54 25.08 3.49
N ARG A 166 9.58 25.43 2.61
CA ARG A 166 8.55 24.49 2.11
C ARG A 166 9.17 23.23 1.48
N ASP A 167 10.18 23.37 0.64
CA ASP A 167 10.79 22.26 -0.08
C ASP A 167 11.57 21.35 0.86
N ASP A 168 12.23 21.92 1.87
CA ASP A 168 12.93 21.14 2.89
C ASP A 168 11.95 20.34 3.76
N LEU A 169 10.79 20.91 4.09
CA LEU A 169 9.72 20.20 4.78
C LEU A 169 9.15 19.04 3.94
N ILE A 170 8.93 19.26 2.64
CA ILE A 170 8.47 18.21 1.72
C ILE A 170 9.53 17.09 1.60
N LYS A 171 10.81 17.44 1.43
CA LYS A 171 11.92 16.47 1.41
C LYS A 171 11.96 15.66 2.71
N LYS A 172 11.75 16.31 3.86
CA LYS A 172 11.69 15.65 5.17
C LYS A 172 10.53 14.63 5.25
N TYR A 173 9.35 14.98 4.73
CA TYR A 173 8.21 14.06 4.65
C TYR A 173 8.51 12.85 3.76
N ASN A 174 9.10 13.09 2.59
CA ASN A 174 9.47 12.01 1.66
C ASN A 174 10.54 11.07 2.25
N ALA A 175 11.52 11.63 2.96
CA ALA A 175 12.51 10.84 3.69
C ALA A 175 11.86 9.97 4.78
N TRP A 176 10.88 10.50 5.51
CA TRP A 176 10.11 9.72 6.49
C TRP A 176 9.29 8.58 5.86
N LEU A 177 8.66 8.82 4.71
CA LEU A 177 8.00 7.77 3.93
C LEU A 177 8.98 6.66 3.55
N ALA A 178 10.14 7.04 3.00
CA ALA A 178 11.20 6.12 2.56
C ALA A 178 11.86 5.36 3.73
N ALA A 179 11.93 5.97 4.92
CA ALA A 179 12.47 5.35 6.13
C ALA A 179 11.57 4.24 6.72
N GLY A 180 10.42 3.97 6.12
CA GLY A 180 9.59 2.80 6.43
C GLY A 180 8.11 3.10 6.66
N ALA A 181 7.70 4.37 6.74
CA ALA A 181 6.28 4.70 6.91
C ALA A 181 5.44 4.28 5.69
N ARG A 182 6.02 4.31 4.48
CA ARG A 182 5.40 3.76 3.28
C ARG A 182 5.11 2.27 3.43
N ASN A 183 6.15 1.46 3.64
CA ASN A 183 6.03 0.00 3.76
C ASN A 183 5.06 -0.40 4.89
N TRP A 184 5.09 0.34 6.00
CA TRP A 184 4.15 0.14 7.10
C TRP A 184 2.69 0.36 6.68
N SER A 185 2.38 1.47 5.99
CA SER A 185 1.00 1.73 5.55
C SER A 185 0.56 0.80 4.42
N GLU A 186 1.45 0.40 3.52
CA GLU A 186 1.18 -0.58 2.44
C GLU A 186 0.81 -1.95 3.04
N CYS A 187 1.58 -2.42 4.03
CA CYS A 187 1.27 -3.66 4.76
C CYS A 187 -0.15 -3.65 5.35
N ASN A 188 -0.55 -2.54 5.98
CA ASN A 188 -1.90 -2.38 6.53
C ASN A 188 -2.96 -2.32 5.43
N ALA A 189 -2.73 -1.51 4.39
CA ALA A 189 -3.66 -1.29 3.29
C ALA A 189 -3.95 -2.58 2.52
N TYR A 190 -2.92 -3.39 2.20
CA TYR A 190 -3.12 -4.70 1.61
C TYR A 190 -3.83 -5.69 2.55
N GLY A 191 -3.64 -5.56 3.87
CA GLY A 191 -4.43 -6.31 4.84
C GLY A 191 -5.93 -6.00 4.75
N VAL A 192 -6.29 -4.74 4.58
CA VAL A 192 -7.68 -4.30 4.32
C VAL A 192 -8.18 -4.85 2.98
N SER A 193 -7.38 -4.80 1.92
CA SER A 193 -7.74 -5.36 0.61
C SER A 193 -8.05 -6.85 0.68
N VAL A 194 -7.19 -7.64 1.33
CA VAL A 194 -7.36 -9.09 1.51
C VAL A 194 -8.62 -9.40 2.30
N GLN A 195 -8.88 -8.68 3.39
CA GLN A 195 -10.08 -8.88 4.20
C GLN A 195 -11.35 -8.52 3.42
N CYS A 196 -11.36 -7.37 2.74
CA CYS A 196 -12.47 -6.95 1.90
C CYS A 196 -12.79 -7.97 0.80
N ALA A 197 -11.77 -8.45 0.07
CA ALA A 197 -11.96 -9.40 -1.01
C ALA A 197 -12.54 -10.73 -0.54
N LYS A 198 -12.16 -11.21 0.66
CA LYS A 198 -12.77 -12.39 1.30
C LYS A 198 -14.25 -12.16 1.62
N GLU A 199 -14.58 -11.01 2.18
CA GLU A 199 -15.96 -10.65 2.53
C GLU A 199 -16.83 -10.54 1.28
N GLU A 200 -16.35 -9.87 0.23
CA GLU A 200 -17.07 -9.75 -1.04
C GLU A 200 -17.21 -11.10 -1.76
N SER A 201 -16.15 -11.92 -1.78
CA SER A 201 -16.20 -13.28 -2.35
C SER A 201 -17.27 -14.13 -1.66
N LYS A 202 -17.34 -14.07 -0.33
CA LYS A 202 -18.36 -14.75 0.46
C LYS A 202 -19.76 -14.21 0.18
N ALA A 203 -19.92 -12.89 0.16
CA ALA A 203 -21.21 -12.23 -0.09
C ALA A 203 -21.79 -12.58 -1.47
N LYS A 204 -20.93 -12.84 -2.46
CA LYS A 204 -21.31 -13.22 -3.83
C LYS A 204 -21.33 -14.73 -4.07
N ASN A 205 -21.13 -15.54 -3.01
CA ASN A 205 -21.11 -17.01 -3.08
C ASN A 205 -20.09 -17.55 -4.11
N CYS A 206 -18.89 -16.97 -4.16
CA CYS A 206 -17.86 -17.31 -5.16
C CYS A 206 -17.22 -18.70 -4.98
N ASP A 207 -17.55 -19.41 -3.89
CA ASP A 207 -17.19 -20.82 -3.70
C ASP A 207 -18.05 -21.77 -4.54
N GLN A 208 -19.26 -21.33 -4.91
CA GLN A 208 -20.23 -22.11 -5.70
C GLN A 208 -20.51 -21.50 -7.08
N ASN A 209 -19.98 -20.30 -7.33
CA ASN A 209 -20.22 -19.53 -8.54
C ASN A 209 -18.89 -19.15 -9.19
N ASP A 210 -18.78 -19.43 -10.49
CA ASP A 210 -17.63 -19.05 -11.31
C ASP A 210 -17.98 -17.90 -12.29
N SER A 211 -18.74 -16.92 -11.81
CA SER A 211 -18.94 -15.67 -12.56
C SER A 211 -17.60 -14.97 -12.80
N GLN A 212 -17.55 -14.10 -13.82
CA GLN A 212 -16.36 -13.29 -14.09
C GLN A 212 -15.90 -12.52 -12.85
N CYS A 213 -16.83 -11.88 -12.12
CA CYS A 213 -16.53 -11.20 -10.86
C CYS A 213 -15.89 -12.13 -9.82
N CYS A 214 -16.34 -13.39 -9.72
CA CYS A 214 -15.77 -14.34 -8.76
C CYS A 214 -14.35 -14.78 -9.14
N ARG A 215 -14.05 -14.91 -10.43
CA ARG A 215 -12.68 -15.14 -10.90
C ARG A 215 -11.78 -13.94 -10.62
N GLU A 216 -12.26 -12.73 -10.88
CA GLU A 216 -11.55 -11.48 -10.57
C GLU A 216 -11.26 -11.34 -9.08
N LEU A 217 -12.24 -11.61 -8.20
CA LEU A 217 -12.04 -11.53 -6.75
C LEU A 217 -11.05 -12.60 -6.23
N LYS A 218 -11.06 -13.81 -6.81
CA LYS A 218 -10.08 -14.86 -6.47
C LYS A 218 -8.67 -14.45 -6.88
N PHE A 219 -8.51 -13.91 -8.10
CA PHE A 219 -7.24 -13.39 -8.59
C PHE A 219 -6.75 -12.22 -7.71
N TYR A 220 -7.62 -11.23 -7.47
CA TYR A 220 -7.32 -10.09 -6.60
C TYR A 220 -6.91 -10.54 -5.20
N LEU A 221 -7.62 -11.49 -4.58
CA LEU A 221 -7.27 -12.03 -3.27
C LEU A 221 -5.88 -12.69 -3.27
N SER A 222 -5.53 -13.43 -4.33
CA SER A 222 -4.19 -14.01 -4.51
C SER A 222 -3.12 -12.93 -4.58
N GLU A 223 -3.29 -11.94 -5.47
CA GLU A 223 -2.29 -10.90 -5.71
C GLU A 223 -2.12 -9.96 -4.51
N MET A 224 -3.22 -9.49 -3.92
CA MET A 224 -3.16 -8.68 -2.70
C MET A 224 -2.56 -9.48 -1.54
N GLY A 225 -2.78 -10.80 -1.48
CA GLY A 225 -2.16 -11.67 -0.48
C GLY A 225 -0.64 -11.77 -0.65
N LYS A 226 -0.13 -11.79 -1.89
CA LYS A 226 1.32 -11.73 -2.17
C LYS A 226 1.90 -10.37 -1.77
N GLN A 227 1.25 -9.28 -2.19
CA GLN A 227 1.66 -7.91 -1.86
C GLN A 227 1.66 -7.66 -0.36
N GLN A 228 0.61 -8.09 0.35
CA GLN A 228 0.55 -8.00 1.81
C GLN A 228 1.78 -8.66 2.45
N ARG A 229 2.11 -9.89 2.06
CA ARG A 229 3.27 -10.59 2.61
C ARG A 229 4.57 -9.85 2.32
N ALA A 230 4.78 -9.43 1.08
CA ALA A 230 5.98 -8.72 0.65
C ALA A 230 6.19 -7.42 1.45
N TYR A 231 5.17 -6.57 1.54
CA TYR A 231 5.27 -5.32 2.30
C TYR A 231 5.38 -5.55 3.80
N CYS A 232 4.62 -6.48 4.37
CA CYS A 232 4.69 -6.77 5.81
C CYS A 232 6.02 -7.40 6.25
N GLU A 233 6.73 -8.10 5.36
CA GLU A 233 8.06 -8.66 5.65
C GLU A 233 9.12 -7.57 5.83
N ILE A 234 9.05 -6.49 5.04
CA ILE A 234 10.00 -5.38 5.08
C ILE A 234 9.51 -4.18 5.90
N ALA A 235 8.26 -4.17 6.34
CA ALA A 235 7.69 -3.09 7.13
C ALA A 235 8.30 -3.07 8.55
N PRO A 236 8.56 -1.88 9.12
CA PRO A 236 8.90 -1.79 10.53
C PRO A 236 7.72 -2.28 11.38
N LYS A 237 8.00 -2.86 12.56
CA LYS A 237 6.93 -3.38 13.45
C LYS A 237 5.98 -2.30 13.95
N THR A 238 6.48 -1.07 14.07
CA THR A 238 5.73 0.11 14.50
C THR A 238 5.86 1.20 13.45
N ARG A 239 4.81 2.00 13.28
CA ARG A 239 4.87 3.17 12.38
C ARG A 239 5.98 4.12 12.86
N PRO A 240 6.94 4.51 11.99
CA PRO A 240 7.90 5.55 12.33
C PRO A 240 7.21 6.83 12.77
N SER A 241 7.72 7.49 13.81
CA SER A 241 7.13 8.74 14.30
C SER A 241 7.17 9.82 13.22
N CYS A 242 6.07 10.58 13.10
CA CYS A 242 6.01 11.70 12.17
C CYS A 242 7.11 12.73 12.52
N PRO A 243 7.88 13.25 11.54
CA PRO A 243 9.05 14.09 11.82
C PRO A 243 8.67 15.57 12.07
N PHE A 244 7.39 15.88 12.17
CA PHE A 244 6.85 17.23 12.34
C PHE A 244 6.26 17.39 13.73
N THR A 245 6.45 18.57 14.30
CA THR A 245 5.82 18.99 15.55
C THR A 245 4.67 19.93 15.23
N PRO A 246 3.49 19.79 15.86
CA PRO A 246 2.42 20.78 15.73
C PRO A 246 2.90 22.17 16.16
N SER A 247 2.56 23.19 15.37
CA SER A 247 2.91 24.60 15.61
C SER A 247 2.26 25.15 16.87
N ARG A 248 1.05 24.69 17.17
CA ARG A 248 0.35 24.94 18.43
C ARG A 248 0.53 23.70 19.28
N GLY A 249 1.11 23.88 20.48
CA GLY A 249 1.22 22.81 21.46
C GLY A 249 -0.14 22.12 21.68
N PRO A 250 -0.17 20.89 22.23
CA PRO A 250 -1.41 20.14 22.38
C PRO A 250 -2.47 21.03 23.03
N THR A 251 -3.52 21.38 22.29
CA THR A 251 -4.65 22.11 22.85
C THR A 251 -5.26 21.18 23.91
N PRO A 252 -5.24 21.56 25.20
CA PRO A 252 -5.78 20.72 26.27
C PRO A 252 -7.27 20.45 26.11
#